data_AF-A0A2W4KVX0-F1
#
_entry.id   AF-A0A2W4KVX0-F1
#
_cell.length_a   1.000
_cell.length_b   1.000
_cell.length_c   1.000
_cell.angle_alpha   90.00
_cell.angle_beta   90.00
_cell.angle_gamma   90.00
#
_symmetry.space_group_name_H-M   'P 1'
#
loop_
_entity.id
_entity.type
_entity.pdbx_description
1 polymer ?
#
loop_
_entity_poly.entity_id
_entity_poly.type
_entity_poly.pdbx_seq_one_letter_code
_entity_poly.pdbx_strand_id
1 'polypeptide(L)'
;MAEVYGNRTGLPPSALRTLERIYRRRVPSDRIFTPELVRSLVDASRETRRQVGALVHRSGEVDCVIVGSASSLMLPDIGRLRAAEGRFRALRLVHTHLFG
;
A
#
# COMPACT_ATOMS: atom_id res chain seq x y z
N MET A 1 -6.80 -9.58 11.57
CA MET A 1 -7.15 -8.17 11.31
C MET A 1 -6.04 -7.60 10.45
N ALA A 2 -6.31 -6.96 9.32
CA ALA A 2 -5.25 -6.54 8.41
C ALA A 2 -4.51 -5.33 8.99
N GLU A 3 -3.23 -5.45 9.27
CA GLU A 3 -2.44 -4.40 9.91
C GLU A 3 -2.04 -3.32 8.91
N VAL A 4 -2.36 -2.05 9.19
CA VAL A 4 -1.88 -0.92 8.39
C VAL A 4 -0.53 -0.43 8.95
N TYR A 5 0.47 -0.30 8.09
CA TYR A 5 1.83 0.12 8.44
C TYR A 5 2.04 1.63 8.32
N GLY A 6 3.02 2.15 9.06
CA GLY A 6 3.44 3.55 8.99
C GLY A 6 2.71 4.48 9.95
N ASN A 7 2.58 5.76 9.59
CA ASN A 7 2.08 6.81 10.47
C ASN A 7 0.54 6.76 10.57
N ARG A 8 0.04 6.19 11.68
CA ARG A 8 -1.39 6.10 11.99
C ARG A 8 -1.88 7.17 12.97
N THR A 9 -0.97 7.99 13.51
CA THR A 9 -1.29 8.96 14.55
C THR A 9 -2.26 10.01 14.04
N GLY A 10 -3.34 10.26 14.79
CA GLY A 10 -4.35 11.27 14.45
C GLY A 10 -5.28 10.90 13.29
N LEU A 11 -5.28 9.64 12.83
CA LEU A 11 -6.25 9.18 11.82
C LEU A 11 -7.61 8.88 12.48
N PRO A 12 -8.72 9.35 11.89
CA PRO A 12 -10.04 8.95 12.37
C PRO A 12 -10.31 7.47 12.08
N PRO A 13 -11.21 6.82 12.82
CA PRO A 13 -11.58 5.42 12.58
C PRO A 13 -12.09 5.14 11.16
N SER A 14 -12.71 6.14 10.50
CA SER A 14 -13.14 6.03 9.10
C SER A 14 -11.95 5.81 8.16
N ALA A 15 -10.88 6.61 8.32
CA ALA A 15 -9.68 6.53 7.50
C ALA A 15 -8.96 5.19 7.67
N LEU A 16 -8.91 4.66 8.89
CA LEU A 16 -8.38 3.32 9.15
C LEU A 16 -9.18 2.24 8.40
N ARG A 17 -10.51 2.31 8.43
CA ARG A 17 -11.36 1.38 7.67
C ARG A 17 -11.18 1.51 6.16
N THR A 18 -10.95 2.74 5.65
CA THR A 18 -10.66 2.98 4.24
C THR A 18 -9.33 2.35 3.84
N LEU A 19 -8.29 2.48 4.67
CA LEU A 19 -6.99 1.84 4.46
C LEU A 19 -7.10 0.31 4.48
N GLU A 20 -7.79 -0.26 5.46
CA GLU A 20 -8.02 -1.71 5.57
C GLU A 20 -8.74 -2.30 4.36
N ARG A 21 -9.65 -1.55 3.73
CA ARG A 21 -10.36 -1.99 2.53
C ARG A 21 -9.44 -2.20 1.33
N ILE A 22 -8.27 -1.59 1.28
CA ILE A 22 -7.29 -1.76 0.20
C ILE A 22 -6.81 -3.22 0.13
N TYR A 23 -6.74 -3.93 1.26
CA TYR A 23 -6.37 -5.35 1.29
C TYR A 23 -7.32 -6.26 0.50
N ARG A 24 -8.55 -5.81 0.22
CA ARG A 24 -9.53 -6.58 -0.57
C ARG A 24 -9.29 -6.46 -2.07
N ARG A 25 -8.36 -5.59 -2.50
CA ARG A 25 -8.06 -5.38 -3.90
C ARG A 25 -7.17 -6.50 -4.43
N ARG A 26 -7.38 -6.82 -5.70
CA ARG A 26 -6.63 -7.80 -6.45
C ARG A 26 -6.04 -7.15 -7.68
N VAL A 27 -4.82 -7.53 -8.00
CA VAL A 27 -4.14 -7.10 -9.22
C VAL A 27 -3.75 -8.34 -10.02
N PRO A 28 -4.30 -8.55 -11.22
CA PRO A 28 -3.86 -9.63 -12.10
C PRO A 28 -2.34 -9.61 -12.31
N SER A 29 -1.71 -10.78 -12.41
CA SER A 29 -0.25 -10.90 -12.45
C SER A 29 0.39 -10.22 -13.67
N ASP A 30 -0.36 -10.12 -14.76
CA ASP A 30 -0.05 -9.45 -16.03
C ASP A 30 -0.25 -7.92 -15.99
N ARG A 31 -0.75 -7.37 -14.88
CA ARG A 31 -0.97 -5.92 -14.70
C ARG A 31 -0.10 -5.35 -13.59
N ILE A 32 0.23 -4.07 -13.71
CA ILE A 32 0.97 -3.33 -12.68
C ILE A 32 0.00 -2.90 -11.56
N PHE A 33 -1.19 -2.45 -11.94
CA PHE A 33 -2.26 -2.04 -11.04
C PHE A 33 -3.64 -2.28 -11.68
N THR A 34 -4.69 -2.16 -10.88
CA THR A 34 -6.08 -2.12 -11.33
C THR A 34 -6.70 -0.75 -11.05
N PRO A 35 -7.67 -0.28 -11.85
CA PRO A 35 -8.39 0.96 -11.57
C PRO A 35 -9.00 0.98 -10.16
N GLU A 36 -9.46 -0.16 -9.67
CA GLU A 36 -10.05 -0.33 -8.34
C GLU A 36 -9.01 -0.16 -7.23
N LEU A 37 -7.78 -0.67 -7.42
CA LEU A 37 -6.66 -0.44 -6.51
C LEU A 37 -6.30 1.04 -6.49
N VAL A 38 -6.12 1.65 -7.66
CA VAL A 38 -5.75 3.06 -7.78
C VAL A 38 -6.79 3.95 -7.11
N ARG A 39 -8.08 3.73 -7.37
CA ARG A 39 -9.16 4.48 -6.74
C ARG A 39 -9.13 4.35 -5.22
N SER A 40 -8.94 3.13 -4.70
CA SER A 40 -8.85 2.90 -3.26
C SER A 40 -7.66 3.64 -2.62
N LEU A 41 -6.50 3.66 -3.30
CA LEU A 41 -5.32 4.40 -2.84
C LEU A 41 -5.54 5.91 -2.85
N VAL A 42 -6.17 6.45 -3.90
CA VAL A 42 -6.48 7.87 -4.03
C VAL A 42 -7.49 8.31 -2.98
N ASP A 43 -8.57 7.55 -2.77
CA ASP A 43 -9.58 7.86 -1.76
C ASP A 43 -8.97 7.84 -0.35
N ALA A 44 -8.16 6.83 -0.04
CA ALA A 44 -7.43 6.77 1.23
C ALA A 44 -6.44 7.94 1.39
N SER A 45 -5.72 8.31 0.33
CA SER A 45 -4.77 9.43 0.37
C SER A 45 -5.48 10.76 0.62
N ARG A 46 -6.63 10.98 -0.02
CA ARG A 46 -7.47 12.17 0.20
C ARG A 46 -8.01 12.24 1.62
N GLU A 47 -8.52 11.13 2.14
CA GLU A 47 -9.07 11.08 3.50
C GLU A 47 -7.98 11.28 4.57
N THR A 48 -6.80 10.70 4.36
CA THR A 48 -5.68 10.77 5.32
C THR A 48 -4.81 12.03 5.18
N ARG A 49 -4.89 12.71 4.03
CA ARG A 49 -3.94 13.74 3.58
C ARG A 49 -2.48 13.29 3.65
N ARG A 50 -2.25 12.00 3.36
CA ARG A 50 -0.94 11.34 3.41
C ARG A 50 -0.73 10.55 2.13
N GLN A 51 0.53 10.30 1.80
CA GLN A 51 0.87 9.27 0.84
C GLN A 51 0.40 7.93 1.38
N VAL A 52 -0.26 7.16 0.53
CA VAL A 52 -0.74 5.81 0.82
C VAL A 52 -0.19 4.89 -0.24
N GLY A 53 0.33 3.74 0.18
CA GLY A 53 0.88 2.72 -0.69
C GLY A 53 0.36 1.32 -0.38
N ALA A 54 0.41 0.46 -1.39
CA ALA A 54 0.16 -0.96 -1.30
C ALA A 54 1.34 -1.73 -1.88
N LEU A 55 1.83 -2.72 -1.13
CA LEU A 55 2.74 -3.74 -1.63
C LEU A 55 1.91 -4.88 -2.21
N VAL A 56 2.02 -5.09 -3.52
CA VAL A 56 1.28 -6.10 -4.28
C VAL A 56 2.21 -7.26 -4.60
N HIS A 57 1.86 -8.47 -4.16
CA HIS A 57 2.61 -9.67 -4.47
C HIS A 57 2.31 -10.15 -5.90
N ARG A 58 3.22 -10.92 -6.50
CA ARG A 58 3.04 -11.46 -7.86
C ARG A 58 1.82 -12.36 -8.05
N SER A 59 1.28 -12.92 -6.96
CA SER A 59 0.00 -13.66 -6.99
C SER A 59 -1.21 -12.73 -7.15
N GLY A 60 -1.00 -11.41 -7.03
CA GLY A 60 -2.04 -10.41 -7.12
C GLY A 60 -2.70 -10.04 -5.79
N GLU A 61 -2.23 -10.58 -4.67
CA GLU A 61 -2.66 -10.18 -3.33
C GLU A 61 -1.99 -8.85 -2.92
N VAL A 62 -2.66 -8.06 -2.09
CA VAL A 62 -2.04 -6.93 -1.38
C VAL A 62 -1.45 -7.48 -0.08
N ASP A 63 -0.13 -7.52 0.00
CA ASP A 63 0.62 -8.02 1.17
C ASP A 63 0.65 -6.98 2.30
N CYS A 64 0.82 -5.70 1.95
CA CYS A 64 0.91 -4.62 2.95
C CYS A 64 0.21 -3.35 2.45
N VAL A 65 -0.46 -2.65 3.35
CA VAL A 65 -0.96 -1.28 3.15
C VAL A 65 -0.18 -0.36 4.08
N ILE A 66 0.30 0.74 3.53
CA ILE A 66 1.24 1.64 4.18
C ILE A 66 0.66 3.06 4.11
N VAL A 67 0.61 3.75 5.24
CA VAL A 67 0.26 5.17 5.32
C VAL A 67 1.48 5.97 5.78
N GLY A 68 1.82 6.99 5.01
CA GLY A 68 3.01 7.80 5.19
C GLY A 68 2.72 9.15 5.83
N SER A 69 3.56 10.13 5.49
CA SER A 69 3.29 11.56 5.66
C SER A 69 2.79 12.15 4.34
N ALA A 70 2.64 13.48 4.26
CA ALA A 70 2.31 14.12 2.99
C ALA A 70 3.43 14.00 1.94
N SER A 71 4.69 13.80 2.37
CA SER A 71 5.87 13.82 1.48
C SER A 71 6.68 12.52 1.47
N SER A 72 6.39 11.56 2.36
CA SER A 72 7.18 10.34 2.49
C SER A 72 6.34 9.11 2.83
N LEU A 73 6.80 7.94 2.39
CA LEU A 73 6.20 6.65 2.69
C LEU A 73 7.29 5.71 3.24
N MET A 74 7.16 5.30 4.50
CA MET A 74 8.12 4.38 5.15
C MET A 74 7.68 2.94 4.94
N LEU A 75 8.48 2.17 4.20
CA LEU A 75 8.21 0.76 3.95
C LEU A 75 8.45 -0.08 5.23
N PRO A 76 7.59 -1.06 5.53
CA PRO A 76 7.86 -2.02 6.61
C PRO A 76 9.04 -2.92 6.24
N ASP A 77 9.58 -3.67 7.21
CA ASP A 77 10.52 -4.73 6.89
C ASP A 77 9.80 -5.83 6.09
N ILE A 78 10.22 -6.00 4.83
CA ILE A 78 9.65 -6.97 3.89
C ILE A 78 10.28 -8.37 4.07
N GLY A 79 11.22 -8.52 5.00
CA GLY A 79 11.87 -9.77 5.38
C GLY A 79 12.99 -10.21 4.43
N ARG A 80 14.00 -10.91 4.98
CA ARG A 80 15.17 -11.44 4.24
C ARG A 80 14.87 -12.68 3.41
N LEU A 81 13.92 -13.52 3.82
CA LEU A 81 13.60 -14.81 3.18
C LEU A 81 13.19 -14.68 1.69
N ARG A 82 12.80 -13.49 1.24
CA ARG A 82 12.38 -13.22 -0.15
C ARG A 82 13.47 -12.58 -1.01
N ALA A 83 14.66 -12.35 -0.47
CA ALA A 83 15.77 -11.68 -1.16
C ALA A 83 17.04 -12.54 -1.09
N ALA A 84 17.11 -13.56 -1.94
CA ALA A 84 18.41 -14.07 -2.33
C ALA A 84 19.10 -13.02 -3.22
N GLU A 85 20.42 -12.91 -3.12
CA GLU A 85 21.21 -12.04 -3.98
C GLU A 85 20.85 -12.25 -5.45
N GLY A 86 20.64 -11.15 -6.19
CA GLY A 86 20.23 -11.19 -7.60
C GLY A 86 18.75 -11.53 -7.88
N ARG A 87 17.88 -11.66 -6.87
CA ARG A 87 16.44 -11.97 -7.07
C ARG A 87 15.52 -10.85 -6.60
N PHE A 88 14.48 -10.58 -7.39
CA PHE A 88 13.37 -9.72 -6.97
C PHE A 88 12.54 -10.38 -5.86
N ARG A 89 11.98 -9.55 -4.97
CA ARG A 89 11.14 -9.99 -3.83
C ARG A 89 9.70 -10.35 -4.20
N ALA A 90 9.40 -10.48 -5.51
CA ALA A 90 8.06 -10.73 -6.05
C ALA A 90 6.98 -9.71 -5.62
N LEU A 91 7.39 -8.49 -5.27
CA LEU A 91 6.53 -7.42 -4.78
C LEU A 91 6.62 -6.18 -5.68
N ARG A 92 5.51 -5.47 -5.79
CA ARG A 92 5.38 -4.20 -6.52
C ARG A 92 4.80 -3.18 -5.56
N LEU A 93 5.45 -2.03 -5.41
CA LEU A 93 4.90 -0.92 -4.65
C LEU A 93 4.05 -0.05 -5.59
N VAL A 94 2.78 0.16 -5.23
CA VAL A 94 1.90 1.14 -5.88
C VAL A 94 1.53 2.16 -4.82
N HIS A 95 1.84 3.43 -5.02
CA HIS A 95 1.57 4.48 -4.04
C HIS A 95 1.21 5.82 -4.67
N THR A 96 0.67 6.69 -3.84
CA THR A 96 0.26 8.05 -4.19
C THR A 96 1.34 9.06 -3.82
N HIS A 97 1.47 10.09 -4.64
CA HIS A 97 2.24 11.30 -4.35
C HIS A 97 1.29 12.49 -4.28
N LEU A 98 1.44 13.32 -3.26
CA LEU A 98 0.58 14.50 -3.06
C LEU A 98 1.14 15.77 -3.72
N PHE A 99 2.44 15.81 -4.02
CA PHE A 99 3.13 17.06 -4.40
C PHE A 99 3.84 17.06 -5.75
N GLY A 100 3.75 15.98 -6.54
CA GLY A 100 4.38 15.90 -7.87
C GLY A 100 5.89 15.64 -7.81
#